data_AF-A0A177WYC6-F1
#
_entry.id   AF-A0A177WYC6-F1
#
_cell.length_a   1.000
_cell.length_b   1.000
_cell.length_c   1.000
_cell.angle_alpha   90.00
_cell.angle_beta   90.00
_cell.angle_gamma   90.00
#
_symmetry.space_group_name_H-M   'P 1'
#
loop_
_entity.id
_entity.type
_entity.pdbx_description
1 polymer ?
#
loop_
_entity_poly.entity_id
_entity_poly.type
_entity_poly.pdbx_seq_one_letter_code
_entity_poly.pdbx_strand_id
1 'polypeptide(L)'
;MHDITYQYGFTEAAGNFQNDNFGKGGRDGDAVILTVQSQEKFNNANFFTPSDGQNGEMNMFIFTKTNPRRDGGLDNTIPLHEYGHGLSSRLTGGSATSQCLRTLESGGMGEGWSDIVAMIVTAKQANTPTTPIVLGDYVTNRPEGIRSHPYSTDTNVNPLTYADLQTRDEVHDIGEVWATALWEVYWNLVTKSGFSANLHDAKNAAGNIIALQNVIGGMMIQPCNPTFLDARDAIIASDAARYNGANKCEIWRGFSKRGMGPNARNHQNDFSVPAECKDGAVPSSPAPVPAPAPIPSKTTANPNPRKTTNPGPKRTGRPKPKRTGRPKPKRTGRPKPKRTGRPKPKRTRKPKRTNRPRPGRPEPGQCDPNNICCLFIGINC
;
A
#
# COMPACT_ATOMS: atom_id res chain seq x y z
N MET A 1 2.51 -11.62 -1.03
CA MET A 1 1.85 -10.37 -0.58
C MET A 1 0.57 -10.10 -1.33
N HIS A 2 0.61 -9.86 -2.65
CA HIS A 2 -0.59 -9.68 -3.48
C HIS A 2 -1.71 -10.68 -3.14
N ASP A 3 -1.43 -11.98 -3.22
CA ASP A 3 -2.45 -13.02 -3.00
C ASP A 3 -2.97 -13.07 -1.57
N ILE A 4 -2.15 -12.66 -0.59
CA ILE A 4 -2.57 -12.56 0.81
C ILE A 4 -3.54 -11.39 0.90
N THR A 5 -3.08 -10.17 0.63
CA THR A 5 -3.87 -8.93 0.80
C THR A 5 -5.14 -8.91 -0.05
N TYR A 6 -5.16 -9.61 -1.19
CA TYR A 6 -6.36 -9.84 -2.00
C TYR A 6 -7.49 -10.49 -1.17
N GLN A 7 -7.18 -11.51 -0.36
CA GLN A 7 -8.16 -12.21 0.48
C GLN A 7 -8.74 -11.29 1.59
N TYR A 8 -7.99 -10.27 1.98
CA TYR A 8 -8.38 -9.29 3.01
C TYR A 8 -9.04 -8.03 2.43
N GLY A 9 -9.33 -8.03 1.12
CA GLY A 9 -10.11 -6.97 0.46
C GLY A 9 -9.31 -6.00 -0.39
N PHE A 10 -7.98 -6.11 -0.48
CA PHE A 10 -7.18 -5.35 -1.45
C PHE A 10 -7.31 -5.96 -2.85
N THR A 11 -8.51 -5.81 -3.39
CA THR A 11 -8.95 -6.33 -4.69
C THR A 11 -8.80 -5.29 -5.78
N GLU A 12 -9.13 -5.65 -7.01
CA GLU A 12 -9.08 -4.76 -8.17
C GLU A 12 -9.90 -3.48 -7.92
N ALA A 13 -11.13 -3.60 -7.42
CA ALA A 13 -11.99 -2.45 -7.11
C ALA A 13 -11.48 -1.57 -5.95
N ALA A 14 -10.60 -2.11 -5.10
CA ALA A 14 -9.91 -1.37 -4.04
C ALA A 14 -8.57 -0.77 -4.52
N GLY A 15 -8.26 -0.91 -5.81
CA GLY A 15 -7.04 -0.42 -6.45
C GLY A 15 -5.79 -1.16 -6.04
N ASN A 16 -5.84 -2.49 -6.10
CA ASN A 16 -4.64 -3.30 -5.99
C ASN A 16 -3.74 -3.17 -7.22
N PHE A 17 -2.56 -3.79 -7.17
CA PHE A 17 -1.58 -3.72 -8.26
C PHE A 17 -1.68 -4.96 -9.15
N GLN A 18 -2.32 -4.84 -10.31
CA GLN A 18 -2.53 -5.92 -11.27
C GLN A 18 -2.42 -5.41 -12.71
N ASN A 19 -1.82 -6.21 -13.59
CA ASN A 19 -1.75 -5.84 -15.01
C ASN A 19 -3.10 -6.01 -15.73
N ASP A 20 -3.90 -6.99 -15.32
CA ASP A 20 -5.26 -7.24 -15.82
C ASP A 20 -6.18 -7.46 -14.62
N ASN A 21 -7.31 -6.74 -14.61
CA ASN A 21 -8.31 -6.81 -13.54
C ASN A 21 -9.45 -7.77 -13.86
N PHE A 22 -9.43 -8.43 -15.02
CA PHE A 22 -10.44 -9.40 -15.46
C PHE A 22 -11.87 -8.85 -15.44
N GLY A 23 -12.03 -7.54 -15.63
CA GLY A 23 -13.31 -6.84 -15.59
C GLY A 23 -13.93 -6.71 -14.18
N LYS A 24 -13.17 -6.93 -13.10
CA LYS A 24 -13.66 -6.87 -11.71
C LYS A 24 -13.69 -5.48 -11.08
N GLY A 25 -13.31 -4.44 -11.82
CA GLY A 25 -13.26 -3.05 -11.36
C GLY A 25 -11.85 -2.51 -11.24
N GLY A 26 -11.70 -1.30 -10.67
CA GLY A 26 -10.42 -0.60 -10.58
C GLY A 26 -9.87 -0.15 -11.94
N ARG A 27 -8.59 0.24 -11.94
CA ARG A 27 -7.81 0.51 -13.14
C ARG A 27 -6.67 -0.50 -13.24
N ASP A 28 -6.58 -1.18 -14.37
CA ASP A 28 -5.57 -2.20 -14.64
C ASP A 28 -4.25 -1.58 -15.16
N GLY A 29 -3.32 -2.43 -15.59
CA GLY A 29 -2.04 -2.01 -16.15
C GLY A 29 -1.02 -1.53 -15.11
N ASP A 30 -1.22 -1.86 -13.83
CA ASP A 30 -0.51 -1.23 -12.73
C ASP A 30 0.21 -2.20 -11.78
N ALA A 31 0.55 -3.39 -12.28
CA ALA A 31 1.37 -4.35 -11.56
C ALA A 31 2.64 -3.70 -10.96
N VAL A 32 3.06 -4.15 -9.79
CA VAL A 32 4.28 -3.63 -9.15
C VAL A 32 5.51 -3.93 -10.01
N ILE A 33 6.31 -2.91 -10.28
CA ILE A 33 7.65 -3.03 -10.85
C ILE A 33 8.64 -3.22 -9.69
N LEU A 34 9.34 -4.34 -9.68
CA LEU A 34 10.32 -4.68 -8.65
C LEU A 34 11.74 -4.62 -9.22
N THR A 35 12.53 -3.63 -8.81
CA THR A 35 13.95 -3.53 -9.17
C THR A 35 14.81 -4.12 -8.05
N VAL A 36 15.41 -5.27 -8.32
CA VAL A 36 16.32 -5.95 -7.37
C VAL A 36 17.75 -5.44 -7.56
N GLN A 37 18.46 -5.20 -6.46
CA GLN A 37 19.82 -4.62 -6.46
C GLN A 37 19.91 -3.32 -7.27
N SER A 38 18.92 -2.45 -7.11
CA SER A 38 18.94 -1.13 -7.75
C SER A 38 20.23 -0.39 -7.37
N GLN A 39 20.87 0.24 -8.35
CA GLN A 39 22.15 0.92 -8.18
C GLN A 39 22.00 2.38 -7.74
N GLU A 40 20.76 2.83 -7.51
CA GLU A 40 20.47 4.22 -7.16
C GLU A 40 20.97 4.60 -5.76
N LYS A 41 20.93 3.66 -4.82
CA LYS A 41 21.31 3.86 -3.42
C LYS A 41 21.88 2.57 -2.80
N PHE A 42 22.33 2.67 -1.56
CA PHE A 42 22.71 1.55 -0.69
C PHE A 42 22.02 1.67 0.66
N ASN A 43 21.96 0.57 1.42
CA ASN A 43 21.50 0.53 2.81
C ASN A 43 20.07 1.04 3.02
N ASN A 44 19.17 0.80 2.06
CA ASN A 44 17.78 1.22 2.15
C ASN A 44 16.89 0.34 1.24
N ALA A 45 15.61 0.66 1.15
CA ALA A 45 14.70 0.30 0.06
C ALA A 45 13.71 1.46 -0.14
N ASN A 46 12.80 1.37 -1.10
CA ASN A 46 11.65 2.26 -1.17
C ASN A 46 10.53 1.66 -2.03
N PHE A 47 9.33 2.22 -1.86
CA PHE A 47 8.19 1.98 -2.71
C PHE A 47 7.52 3.30 -3.12
N PHE A 48 7.51 3.61 -4.41
CA PHE A 48 6.71 4.70 -4.96
C PHE A 48 5.30 4.22 -5.26
N THR A 49 4.29 4.88 -4.69
CA THR A 49 2.88 4.55 -4.88
C THR A 49 2.13 5.67 -5.61
N PRO A 50 1.95 5.59 -6.93
CA PRO A 50 1.01 6.45 -7.64
C PRO A 50 -0.44 5.98 -7.43
N SER A 51 -1.39 6.77 -7.92
CA SER A 51 -2.82 6.40 -7.93
C SER A 51 -3.09 5.18 -8.82
N ASP A 52 -4.27 4.58 -8.63
CA ASP A 52 -4.74 3.40 -9.37
C ASP A 52 -4.58 3.51 -10.90
N GLY A 53 -4.11 2.44 -11.53
CA GLY A 53 -3.82 2.40 -12.97
C GLY A 53 -2.42 2.88 -13.36
N GLN A 54 -1.53 3.10 -12.38
CA GLN A 54 -0.10 3.37 -12.60
C GLN A 54 0.74 2.44 -11.73
N ASN A 55 1.80 1.87 -12.31
CA ASN A 55 2.64 0.89 -11.62
C ASN A 55 3.20 1.46 -10.31
N GLY A 56 3.05 0.71 -9.23
CA GLY A 56 3.90 0.92 -8.05
C GLY A 56 5.33 0.50 -8.37
N GLU A 57 6.32 1.22 -7.85
CA GLU A 57 7.73 0.93 -8.11
C GLU A 57 8.46 0.64 -6.80
N MET A 58 8.90 -0.60 -6.61
CA MET A 58 9.71 -1.01 -5.46
C MET A 58 11.17 -1.13 -5.87
N ASN A 59 12.05 -0.50 -5.11
CA ASN A 59 13.49 -0.59 -5.30
C ASN A 59 14.14 -1.24 -4.09
N MET A 60 14.77 -2.39 -4.30
CA MET A 60 15.56 -3.08 -3.29
C MET A 60 17.04 -2.76 -3.48
N PHE A 61 17.73 -2.31 -2.44
CA PHE A 61 19.15 -1.96 -2.50
C PHE A 61 20.05 -2.97 -1.80
N ILE A 62 21.33 -2.95 -2.17
CA ILE A 62 22.39 -3.66 -1.46
C ILE A 62 22.73 -2.93 -0.15
N PHE A 63 22.91 -3.69 0.92
CA PHE A 63 23.40 -3.20 2.22
C PHE A 63 24.90 -3.46 2.37
N THR A 64 25.62 -2.41 2.76
CA THR A 64 27.08 -2.37 2.90
C THR A 64 27.54 -2.42 4.35
N LYS A 65 26.68 -2.87 5.27
CA LYS A 65 26.98 -2.98 6.71
C LYS A 65 27.79 -4.22 7.07
N THR A 66 27.95 -5.15 6.13
CA THR A 66 28.63 -6.43 6.31
C THR A 66 29.64 -6.71 5.21
N ASN A 67 30.53 -7.68 5.45
CA ASN A 67 31.41 -8.26 4.45
C ASN A 67 31.27 -9.81 4.46
N PRO A 68 30.75 -10.45 3.40
CA PRO A 68 30.22 -9.83 2.18
C PRO A 68 28.99 -8.96 2.44
N ARG A 69 28.71 -8.04 1.52
CA ARG A 69 27.49 -7.19 1.51
C ARG A 69 26.24 -8.07 1.49
N ARG A 70 25.16 -7.61 2.12
CA ARG A 70 23.88 -8.35 2.16
C ARG A 70 22.87 -7.69 1.23
N ASP A 71 22.08 -8.51 0.55
CA ASP A 71 21.01 -8.06 -0.33
C ASP A 71 19.73 -7.82 0.49
N GLY A 72 19.16 -6.62 0.40
CA GLY A 72 17.90 -6.29 1.09
C GLY A 72 16.72 -7.13 0.63
N GLY A 73 16.75 -7.66 -0.59
CA GLY A 73 15.73 -8.59 -1.10
C GLY A 73 15.70 -9.95 -0.39
N LEU A 74 16.75 -10.30 0.37
CA LEU A 74 16.83 -11.55 1.13
C LEU A 74 16.40 -11.41 2.60
N ASP A 75 16.13 -10.18 3.03
CA ASP A 75 15.55 -9.89 4.34
C ASP A 75 14.06 -9.69 4.17
N ASN A 76 13.26 -10.73 4.43
CA ASN A 76 11.83 -10.69 4.16
C ASN A 76 11.11 -9.51 4.83
N THR A 77 11.62 -8.94 5.94
CA THR A 77 10.93 -7.80 6.55
C THR A 77 10.92 -6.57 5.66
N ILE A 78 11.93 -6.39 4.79
CA ILE A 78 12.07 -5.21 3.94
C ILE A 78 11.09 -5.20 2.76
N PRO A 79 11.07 -6.18 1.83
CA PRO A 79 10.13 -6.14 0.71
C PRO A 79 8.66 -6.23 1.17
N LEU A 80 8.39 -6.84 2.35
CA LEU A 80 7.07 -6.83 2.95
C LEU A 80 6.68 -5.44 3.46
N HIS A 81 7.61 -4.74 4.12
CA HIS A 81 7.46 -3.34 4.53
C HIS A 81 7.19 -2.46 3.32
N GLU A 82 8.02 -2.54 2.27
CA GLU A 82 7.84 -1.74 1.07
C GLU A 82 6.48 -1.98 0.40
N TYR A 83 6.00 -3.23 0.35
CA TYR A 83 4.65 -3.51 -0.15
C TYR A 83 3.55 -2.91 0.74
N GLY A 84 3.81 -2.80 2.05
CA GLY A 84 2.95 -2.12 3.01
C GLY A 84 2.72 -0.64 2.68
N HIS A 85 3.72 0.07 2.13
CA HIS A 85 3.51 1.43 1.61
C HIS A 85 2.53 1.46 0.45
N GLY A 86 2.69 0.54 -0.50
CA GLY A 86 1.76 0.37 -1.63
C GLY A 86 0.33 0.13 -1.16
N LEU A 87 0.16 -0.80 -0.23
CA LEU A 87 -1.14 -1.16 0.36
C LEU A 87 -1.79 0.04 1.07
N SER A 88 -1.09 0.62 2.05
CA SER A 88 -1.63 1.71 2.88
C SER A 88 -1.91 2.96 2.06
N SER A 89 -1.05 3.30 1.09
CA SER A 89 -1.21 4.48 0.23
C SER A 89 -2.36 4.34 -0.76
N ARG A 90 -2.60 3.15 -1.33
CA ARG A 90 -3.76 2.91 -2.22
C ARG A 90 -5.08 2.89 -1.46
N LEU A 91 -5.10 2.37 -0.23
CA LEU A 91 -6.33 2.23 0.54
C LEU A 91 -6.76 3.53 1.23
N THR A 92 -5.81 4.30 1.77
CA THR A 92 -6.10 5.53 2.52
C THR A 92 -6.67 6.61 1.60
N GLY A 93 -7.86 7.12 1.92
CA GLY A 93 -8.56 8.09 1.08
C GLY A 93 -9.19 7.50 -0.19
N GLY A 94 -8.86 6.26 -0.54
CA GLY A 94 -9.35 5.53 -1.71
C GLY A 94 -8.35 5.52 -2.88
N SER A 95 -8.45 4.52 -3.74
CA SER A 95 -7.40 4.23 -4.75
C SER A 95 -7.22 5.28 -5.84
N ALA A 96 -8.27 6.08 -6.11
CA ALA A 96 -8.21 7.16 -7.07
C ALA A 96 -7.42 8.38 -6.55
N THR A 97 -7.27 8.51 -5.22
CA THR A 97 -6.48 9.56 -4.58
C THR A 97 -5.07 9.05 -4.31
N SER A 98 -4.06 9.72 -4.86
CA SER A 98 -2.69 9.56 -4.40
C SER A 98 -2.43 10.52 -3.23
N GLN A 99 -1.36 10.24 -2.47
CA GLN A 99 -0.81 11.18 -1.48
C GLN A 99 -1.72 11.49 -0.27
N CYS A 100 -2.36 10.46 0.29
CA CYS A 100 -3.17 10.61 1.51
C CYS A 100 -2.44 10.28 2.82
N LEU A 101 -1.12 10.12 2.79
CA LEU A 101 -0.26 9.92 3.97
C LEU A 101 0.95 10.87 3.87
N ARG A 102 0.70 12.18 4.04
CA ARG A 102 1.67 13.26 3.75
C ARG A 102 1.93 14.20 4.90
N THR A 103 1.00 14.34 5.85
CA THR A 103 1.32 15.02 7.11
C THR A 103 2.35 14.19 7.88
N LEU A 104 3.11 14.80 8.77
CA LEU A 104 4.14 14.10 9.53
C LEU A 104 3.57 12.86 10.27
N GLU A 105 2.45 13.02 10.97
CA GLU A 105 1.81 11.92 11.71
C GLU A 105 1.25 10.83 10.76
N SER A 106 0.62 11.21 9.64
CA SER A 106 0.09 10.23 8.68
C SER A 106 1.17 9.52 7.87
N GLY A 107 2.24 10.21 7.50
CA GLY A 107 3.44 9.63 6.91
C GLY A 107 4.10 8.64 7.88
N GLY A 108 4.17 8.98 9.16
CA GLY A 108 4.65 8.07 10.20
C GLY A 108 3.75 6.83 10.36
N MET A 109 2.42 6.98 10.29
CA MET A 109 1.55 5.79 10.21
C MET A 109 1.82 4.96 8.95
N GLY A 110 2.21 5.58 7.83
CA GLY A 110 2.73 4.91 6.63
C GLY A 110 3.83 3.91 6.96
N GLU A 111 4.86 4.35 7.68
CA GLU A 111 5.96 3.50 8.17
C GLU A 111 5.46 2.41 9.12
N GLY A 112 4.59 2.76 10.08
CA GLY A 112 4.06 1.81 11.06
C GLY A 112 3.14 0.74 10.46
N TRP A 113 2.33 1.08 9.46
CA TRP A 113 1.54 0.09 8.70
C TRP A 113 2.41 -0.87 7.92
N SER A 114 3.50 -0.37 7.35
CA SER A 114 4.46 -1.20 6.64
C SER A 114 5.13 -2.20 7.58
N ASP A 115 5.57 -1.77 8.77
CA ASP A 115 6.16 -2.64 9.78
C ASP A 115 5.15 -3.68 10.29
N ILE A 116 3.94 -3.28 10.71
CA ILE A 116 2.96 -4.25 11.26
C ILE A 116 2.53 -5.29 10.21
N VAL A 117 2.40 -4.91 8.94
CA VAL A 117 2.07 -5.86 7.86
C VAL A 117 3.20 -6.87 7.70
N ALA A 118 4.46 -6.41 7.67
CA ALA A 118 5.61 -7.31 7.63
C ALA A 118 5.65 -8.25 8.84
N MET A 119 5.38 -7.73 10.04
CA MET A 119 5.35 -8.51 11.28
C MET A 119 4.25 -9.57 11.29
N ILE A 120 3.02 -9.24 10.88
CA ILE A 120 1.91 -10.21 10.83
C ILE A 120 2.22 -11.31 9.81
N VAL A 121 2.77 -10.96 8.65
CA VAL A 121 3.07 -11.93 7.58
C VAL A 121 4.23 -12.87 7.97
N THR A 122 5.16 -12.40 8.80
CA THR A 122 6.31 -13.19 9.27
C THR A 122 6.12 -13.82 10.64
N ALA A 123 4.99 -13.56 11.31
CA ALA A 123 4.66 -14.12 12.61
C ALA A 123 4.61 -15.65 12.57
N LYS A 124 5.11 -16.27 13.64
CA LYS A 124 5.20 -17.73 13.77
C LYS A 124 4.32 -18.19 14.92
N GLN A 125 3.82 -19.43 14.80
CA GLN A 125 3.03 -20.06 15.86
C GLN A 125 3.78 -20.15 17.21
N ALA A 126 5.11 -20.22 17.18
CA ALA A 126 5.94 -20.26 18.39
C ALA A 126 6.16 -18.88 19.04
N ASN A 127 5.79 -17.78 18.38
CA ASN A 127 5.88 -16.47 19.00
C ASN A 127 4.87 -16.35 20.14
N THR A 128 5.22 -15.54 21.12
CA THR A 128 4.38 -15.15 22.26
C THR A 128 4.22 -13.63 22.28
N PRO A 129 3.25 -13.07 23.05
CA PRO A 129 3.10 -11.62 23.18
C PRO A 129 4.38 -10.86 23.50
N THR A 130 5.27 -11.46 24.30
CA THR A 130 6.51 -10.81 24.75
C THR A 130 7.72 -11.16 23.88
N THR A 131 7.56 -11.98 22.84
CA THR A 131 8.65 -12.28 21.91
C THR A 131 9.08 -11.00 21.19
N PRO A 132 10.35 -10.56 21.32
CA PRO A 132 10.84 -9.39 20.62
C PRO A 132 10.92 -9.66 19.11
N ILE A 133 10.33 -8.79 18.30
CA ILE A 133 10.41 -8.81 16.84
C ILE A 133 11.32 -7.67 16.38
N VAL A 134 12.35 -8.01 15.61
CA VAL A 134 13.35 -7.08 15.11
C VAL A 134 13.27 -7.04 13.59
N LEU A 135 13.42 -5.85 13.00
CA LEU A 135 13.41 -5.65 11.56
C LEU A 135 14.82 -5.25 11.10
N GLY A 136 15.24 -5.78 9.94
CA GLY A 136 16.50 -5.41 9.30
C GLY A 136 17.76 -5.89 10.02
N ASP A 137 17.65 -6.82 10.96
CA ASP A 137 18.79 -7.39 11.71
C ASP A 137 19.75 -8.14 10.77
N TYR A 138 19.21 -8.88 9.81
CA TYR A 138 20.00 -9.53 8.78
C TYR A 138 20.77 -8.51 7.96
N VAL A 139 20.15 -7.51 7.33
CA VAL A 139 20.92 -6.60 6.45
C VAL A 139 21.93 -5.72 7.18
N THR A 140 21.68 -5.42 8.47
CA THR A 140 22.58 -4.59 9.28
C THR A 140 23.62 -5.38 10.05
N ASN A 141 23.41 -6.69 10.23
CA ASN A 141 24.18 -7.52 11.17
C ASN A 141 24.21 -6.94 12.59
N ARG A 142 23.10 -6.35 13.00
CA ARG A 142 22.87 -5.81 14.34
C ARG A 142 21.68 -6.54 14.95
N PRO A 143 21.85 -7.27 16.06
CA PRO A 143 20.75 -7.95 16.73
C PRO A 143 19.57 -7.04 17.10
N GLU A 144 19.82 -5.74 17.27
CA GLU A 144 18.80 -4.73 17.59
C GLU A 144 18.06 -4.22 16.34
N GLY A 145 18.56 -4.50 15.14
CA GLY A 145 17.95 -4.06 13.87
C GLY A 145 18.05 -2.56 13.62
N ILE A 146 17.05 -2.02 12.92
CA ILE A 146 17.01 -0.63 12.45
C ILE A 146 16.09 0.30 13.25
N ARG A 147 15.14 -0.26 14.01
CA ARG A 147 14.19 0.51 14.83
C ARG A 147 14.79 0.81 16.20
N SER A 148 14.27 1.81 16.90
CA SER A 148 14.76 2.21 18.23
C SER A 148 14.52 1.14 19.30
N HIS A 149 13.44 0.37 19.18
CA HIS A 149 13.13 -0.76 20.04
C HIS A 149 12.62 -1.96 19.24
N PRO A 150 12.90 -3.20 19.68
CA PRO A 150 12.17 -4.36 19.16
C PRO A 150 10.67 -4.21 19.41
N TYR A 151 9.82 -4.71 18.51
CA TYR A 151 8.39 -4.75 18.76
C TYR A 151 8.05 -5.87 19.73
N SER A 152 7.43 -5.53 20.85
CA SER A 152 7.00 -6.45 21.90
C SER A 152 5.84 -5.86 22.69
N THR A 153 4.98 -6.71 23.25
CA THR A 153 3.97 -6.26 24.22
C THR A 153 4.55 -5.99 25.61
N ASP A 154 5.81 -6.36 25.87
CA ASP A 154 6.50 -5.99 27.10
C ASP A 154 6.93 -4.51 27.04
N THR A 155 6.37 -3.69 27.93
CA THR A 155 6.64 -2.25 27.99
C THR A 155 8.05 -1.92 28.49
N ASN A 156 8.77 -2.88 29.07
CA ASN A 156 10.19 -2.73 29.39
C ASN A 156 11.09 -2.93 28.17
N VAL A 157 10.64 -3.71 27.19
CA VAL A 157 11.37 -3.92 25.92
C VAL A 157 11.09 -2.78 24.94
N ASN A 158 9.82 -2.39 24.83
CA ASN A 158 9.39 -1.27 24.00
C ASN A 158 8.49 -0.37 24.83
N PRO A 159 8.97 0.80 25.30
CA PRO A 159 8.20 1.68 26.18
C PRO A 159 7.32 2.69 25.42
N LEU A 160 7.30 2.66 24.09
CA LEU A 160 6.66 3.71 23.28
C LEU A 160 5.15 3.81 23.53
N THR A 161 4.64 5.05 23.54
CA THR A 161 3.26 5.46 23.78
C THR A 161 2.86 6.64 22.89
N TYR A 162 1.58 6.96 22.85
CA TYR A 162 1.05 8.08 22.08
C TYR A 162 1.69 9.44 22.45
N ALA A 163 2.13 9.63 23.70
CA ALA A 163 2.81 10.85 24.12
C ALA A 163 4.20 11.04 23.51
N ASP A 164 4.85 9.98 23.02
CA ASP A 164 6.14 10.09 22.36
C ASP A 164 6.04 10.85 21.01
N LEU A 165 4.84 11.01 20.45
CA LEU A 165 4.63 11.86 19.27
C LEU A 165 4.90 13.35 19.54
N GLN A 166 4.96 13.78 20.81
CA GLN A 166 5.25 15.17 21.17
C GLN A 166 6.67 15.62 20.78
N THR A 167 7.61 14.68 20.70
CA THR A 167 9.04 14.96 20.49
C THR A 167 9.62 14.29 19.25
N ARG A 168 8.87 13.39 18.61
CA ARG A 168 9.29 12.70 17.38
C ARG A 168 8.91 13.53 16.16
N ASP A 169 9.92 13.91 15.38
CA ASP A 169 9.78 14.75 14.18
C ASP A 169 10.14 14.01 12.87
N GLU A 170 10.37 12.70 12.96
CA GLU A 170 10.76 11.81 11.86
C GLU A 170 9.73 10.69 11.68
N VAL A 171 9.42 10.32 10.43
CA VAL A 171 8.29 9.42 10.12
C VAL A 171 8.52 7.98 10.58
N HIS A 172 9.74 7.44 10.49
CA HIS A 172 10.03 6.09 10.97
C HIS A 172 9.91 6.04 12.49
N ASP A 173 10.44 7.06 13.18
CA ASP A 173 10.31 7.22 14.62
C ASP A 173 8.84 7.26 15.07
N ILE A 174 7.98 7.98 14.36
CA ILE A 174 6.54 8.01 14.62
C ILE A 174 5.91 6.64 14.31
N GLY A 175 6.32 6.01 13.21
CA GLY A 175 5.84 4.70 12.78
C GLY A 175 6.06 3.60 13.80
N GLU A 176 7.17 3.64 14.54
CA GLU A 176 7.43 2.69 15.63
C GLU A 176 6.35 2.75 16.73
N VAL A 177 5.84 3.94 17.05
CA VAL A 177 4.75 4.10 18.03
C VAL A 177 3.46 3.48 17.50
N TRP A 178 3.15 3.71 16.22
CA TRP A 178 1.95 3.17 15.57
C TRP A 178 1.98 1.64 15.49
N ALA A 179 3.07 1.08 14.96
CA ALA A 179 3.26 -0.36 14.82
C ALA A 179 3.21 -1.06 16.19
N THR A 180 3.79 -0.47 17.22
CA THR A 180 3.74 -0.99 18.60
C THR A 180 2.30 -1.07 19.12
N ALA A 181 1.48 -0.03 18.91
CA ALA A 181 0.07 -0.05 19.31
C ALA A 181 -0.73 -1.12 18.56
N LEU A 182 -0.50 -1.28 17.27
CA LEU A 182 -1.15 -2.34 16.48
C LEU A 182 -0.66 -3.74 16.88
N TRP A 183 0.56 -3.89 17.36
CA TRP A 183 1.08 -5.17 17.86
C TRP A 183 0.39 -5.61 19.15
N GLU A 184 0.02 -4.67 20.03
CA GLU A 184 -0.83 -4.96 21.19
C GLU A 184 -2.21 -5.46 20.76
N VAL A 185 -2.83 -4.79 19.77
CA VAL A 185 -4.13 -5.22 19.21
C VAL A 185 -4.02 -6.62 18.61
N TYR A 186 -2.98 -6.87 17.81
CA TYR A 186 -2.70 -8.18 17.24
C TYR A 186 -2.65 -9.27 18.30
N TRP A 187 -1.85 -9.08 19.37
CA TRP A 187 -1.71 -10.09 20.41
C TRP A 187 -2.95 -10.27 21.27
N ASN A 188 -3.73 -9.22 21.52
CA ASN A 188 -5.01 -9.36 22.20
C ASN A 188 -5.98 -10.24 21.40
N LEU A 189 -6.03 -10.03 20.07
CA LEU A 189 -6.86 -10.84 19.18
C LEU A 189 -6.36 -12.28 19.07
N VAL A 190 -5.04 -12.48 18.92
CA VAL A 190 -4.43 -13.83 18.89
C VAL A 190 -4.65 -14.58 20.20
N THR A 191 -4.54 -13.89 21.34
CA THR A 191 -4.79 -14.50 22.66
C THR A 191 -6.26 -14.93 22.80
N LYS A 192 -7.19 -14.13 22.30
CA LYS A 192 -8.63 -14.42 22.34
C LYS A 192 -9.03 -15.54 21.38
N SER A 193 -8.54 -15.50 20.14
CA SER A 193 -9.09 -16.29 19.03
C SER A 193 -8.08 -17.26 18.41
N GLY A 194 -6.89 -17.40 18.98
CA GLY A 194 -5.83 -18.29 18.50
C GLY A 194 -5.06 -17.76 17.29
N PHE A 195 -4.15 -18.57 16.77
CA PHE A 195 -3.27 -18.26 15.63
C PHE A 195 -3.50 -19.25 14.49
N SER A 196 -3.55 -18.75 13.24
CA SER A 196 -3.53 -19.54 12.02
C SER A 196 -2.24 -19.29 11.23
N ALA A 197 -1.53 -20.35 10.86
CA ALA A 197 -0.38 -20.24 9.95
C ALA A 197 -0.79 -19.96 8.49
N ASN A 198 -2.06 -20.17 8.13
CA ASN A 198 -2.55 -20.00 6.77
C ASN A 198 -3.20 -18.61 6.59
N LEU A 199 -2.40 -17.63 6.15
CA LEU A 199 -2.88 -16.29 5.81
C LEU A 199 -3.65 -16.23 4.47
N HIS A 200 -3.71 -17.31 3.69
CA HIS A 200 -4.53 -17.35 2.47
C HIS A 200 -6.00 -17.66 2.75
N ASP A 201 -6.34 -18.04 3.98
CA ASP A 201 -7.73 -18.27 4.41
C ASP A 201 -8.23 -17.11 5.28
N ALA A 202 -8.57 -15.99 4.63
CA ALA A 202 -9.06 -14.80 5.32
C ALA A 202 -10.48 -14.93 5.90
N LYS A 203 -11.13 -16.10 5.74
CA LYS A 203 -12.41 -16.45 6.37
C LYS A 203 -12.22 -17.15 7.72
N ASN A 204 -11.01 -17.58 8.03
CA ASN A 204 -10.67 -18.20 9.30
C ASN A 204 -10.88 -17.21 10.46
N ALA A 205 -11.41 -17.69 11.59
CA ALA A 205 -11.72 -16.87 12.76
C ALA A 205 -10.52 -16.66 13.71
N ALA A 206 -9.31 -17.08 13.34
CA ALA A 206 -8.11 -16.90 14.16
C ALA A 206 -7.77 -15.41 14.36
N GLY A 207 -7.19 -15.08 15.51
CA GLY A 207 -6.94 -13.71 15.94
C GLY A 207 -6.00 -12.93 15.02
N ASN A 208 -4.98 -13.57 14.46
CA ASN A 208 -4.09 -12.93 13.49
C ASN A 208 -4.78 -12.62 12.15
N ILE A 209 -5.77 -13.43 11.78
CA ILE A 209 -6.59 -13.20 10.58
C ILE A 209 -7.54 -12.03 10.82
N ILE A 210 -8.20 -12.00 11.99
CA ILE A 210 -9.05 -10.89 12.43
C ILE A 210 -8.24 -9.59 12.49
N ALA A 211 -7.03 -9.63 13.06
CA ALA A 211 -6.14 -8.48 13.15
C ALA A 211 -5.82 -7.91 11.76
N LEU A 212 -5.42 -8.75 10.80
CA LEU A 212 -5.10 -8.29 9.45
C LEU A 212 -6.34 -7.76 8.70
N GLN A 213 -7.50 -8.39 8.87
CA GLN A 213 -8.78 -7.87 8.33
C GLN A 213 -9.09 -6.47 8.89
N ASN A 214 -8.92 -6.29 10.20
CA ASN A 214 -9.22 -5.03 10.85
C ASN A 214 -8.21 -3.93 10.49
N VAL A 215 -6.91 -4.25 10.37
CA VAL A 215 -5.86 -3.34 9.90
C VAL A 215 -6.15 -2.86 8.47
N ILE A 216 -6.39 -3.78 7.52
CA ILE A 216 -6.66 -3.43 6.12
C ILE A 216 -7.98 -2.66 5.99
N GLY A 217 -9.01 -3.07 6.71
CA GLY A 217 -10.26 -2.31 6.71
C GLY A 217 -10.17 -0.94 7.38
N GLY A 218 -9.31 -0.77 8.39
CA GLY A 218 -9.01 0.53 8.97
C GLY A 218 -8.44 1.49 7.91
N MET A 219 -7.47 1.03 7.12
CA MET A 219 -6.92 1.81 5.99
C MET A 219 -7.99 2.20 4.97
N MET A 220 -8.95 1.32 4.69
CA MET A 220 -10.07 1.60 3.75
C MET A 220 -11.07 2.62 4.29
N ILE A 221 -11.23 2.71 5.61
CA ILE A 221 -12.26 3.54 6.26
C ILE A 221 -11.73 4.93 6.59
N GLN A 222 -10.48 5.02 7.04
CA GLN A 222 -9.89 6.25 7.56
C GLN A 222 -9.87 7.40 6.53
N PRO A 223 -9.88 8.67 6.98
CA PRO A 223 -9.80 9.81 6.08
C PRO A 223 -8.42 9.94 5.44
N CYS A 224 -8.30 10.86 4.48
CA CYS A 224 -7.02 11.30 3.93
C CYS A 224 -6.24 12.09 5.00
N ASN A 225 -4.93 11.84 5.12
CA ASN A 225 -4.04 12.35 6.16
C ASN A 225 -4.60 12.18 7.59
N PRO A 226 -4.92 10.94 8.01
CA PRO A 226 -5.49 10.69 9.32
C PRO A 226 -4.47 11.00 10.43
N THR A 227 -4.98 11.28 11.64
CA THR A 227 -4.22 11.15 12.89
C THR A 227 -4.23 9.70 13.38
N PHE A 228 -3.41 9.36 14.37
CA PHE A 228 -3.43 8.06 15.04
C PHE A 228 -4.82 7.73 15.60
N LEU A 229 -5.52 8.74 16.13
CA LEU A 229 -6.84 8.55 16.71
C LEU A 229 -7.91 8.32 15.63
N ASP A 230 -7.81 9.00 14.48
CA ASP A 230 -8.68 8.72 13.33
C ASP A 230 -8.48 7.27 12.83
N ALA A 231 -7.23 6.81 12.74
CA ALA A 231 -6.90 5.46 12.28
C ALA A 231 -7.33 4.38 13.30
N ARG A 232 -7.16 4.64 14.61
CA ARG A 232 -7.70 3.79 15.68
C ARG A 232 -9.21 3.60 15.54
N ASP A 233 -9.94 4.71 15.38
CA ASP A 233 -11.39 4.70 15.29
C ASP A 233 -11.85 4.00 14.00
N ALA A 234 -11.10 4.15 12.90
CA ALA A 234 -11.33 3.40 11.66
C ALA A 234 -11.14 1.88 11.84
N ILE A 235 -10.16 1.43 12.62
CA ILE A 235 -9.96 0.00 12.95
C ILE A 235 -11.11 -0.53 13.81
N ILE A 236 -11.62 0.26 14.76
CA ILE A 236 -12.80 -0.11 15.55
C ILE A 236 -14.05 -0.19 14.67
N ALA A 237 -14.22 0.77 13.75
CA ALA A 237 -15.31 0.76 12.78
C ALA A 237 -15.22 -0.44 11.82
N SER A 238 -14.00 -0.83 11.44
CA SER A 238 -13.71 -2.03 10.64
C SER A 238 -14.18 -3.31 11.34
N ASP A 239 -13.94 -3.44 12.65
CA ASP A 239 -14.43 -4.56 13.47
C ASP A 239 -15.96 -4.53 13.63
N ALA A 240 -16.55 -3.34 13.81
CA ALA A 240 -17.99 -3.16 13.86
C ALA A 240 -18.66 -3.63 12.55
N ALA A 241 -18.08 -3.29 11.40
CA ALA A 241 -18.63 -3.65 10.09
C ALA A 241 -18.49 -5.14 9.74
N ARG A 242 -17.36 -5.77 10.11
CA ARG A 242 -17.08 -7.17 9.72
C ARG A 242 -17.48 -8.20 10.76
N TYR A 243 -17.37 -7.85 12.03
CA TYR A 243 -17.50 -8.76 13.17
C TYR A 243 -18.58 -8.30 14.17
N ASN A 244 -19.43 -7.34 13.79
CA ASN A 244 -20.45 -6.75 14.66
C ASN A 244 -19.88 -6.22 15.98
N GLY A 245 -18.61 -5.80 15.98
CA GLY A 245 -17.93 -5.26 17.16
C GLY A 245 -17.51 -6.32 18.17
N ALA A 246 -17.52 -7.61 17.79
CA ALA A 246 -17.21 -8.72 18.68
C ALA A 246 -15.81 -8.61 19.31
N ASN A 247 -14.88 -7.85 18.71
CA ASN A 247 -13.51 -7.68 19.20
C ASN A 247 -13.19 -6.26 19.66
N LYS A 248 -14.20 -5.40 19.78
CA LYS A 248 -14.07 -4.00 20.18
C LYS A 248 -13.21 -3.82 21.44
N CYS A 249 -13.41 -4.65 22.46
CA CYS A 249 -12.69 -4.50 23.73
C CYS A 249 -11.23 -4.96 23.65
N GLU A 250 -10.89 -5.96 22.84
CA GLU A 250 -9.50 -6.36 22.60
C GLU A 250 -8.73 -5.27 21.86
N ILE A 251 -9.39 -4.63 20.89
CA ILE A 251 -8.84 -3.50 20.14
C ILE A 251 -8.63 -2.31 21.07
N TRP A 252 -9.64 -1.91 21.85
CA TRP A 252 -9.51 -0.81 22.81
C TRP A 252 -8.40 -1.06 23.84
N ARG A 253 -8.32 -2.26 24.42
CA ARG A 253 -7.25 -2.60 25.38
C ARG A 253 -5.86 -2.48 24.76
N GLY A 254 -5.70 -2.88 23.49
CA GLY A 254 -4.42 -2.78 22.79
C GLY A 254 -3.97 -1.32 22.61
N PHE A 255 -4.85 -0.49 22.06
CA PHE A 255 -4.59 0.94 21.89
C PHE A 255 -4.40 1.69 23.22
N SER A 256 -5.27 1.42 24.20
CA SER A 256 -5.21 2.08 25.51
C SER A 256 -3.93 1.74 26.25
N LYS A 257 -3.41 0.52 26.14
CA LYS A 257 -2.11 0.14 26.73
C LYS A 257 -0.95 1.01 26.21
N ARG A 258 -1.07 1.58 25.01
CA ARG A 258 -0.10 2.51 24.40
C ARG A 258 -0.56 3.96 24.44
N GLY A 259 -1.46 4.30 25.35
CA GLY A 259 -1.91 5.66 25.61
C GLY A 259 -2.95 6.21 24.62
N MET A 260 -3.52 5.36 23.76
CA MET A 260 -4.54 5.75 22.76
C MET A 260 -5.96 5.39 23.22
N GLY A 261 -6.26 5.56 24.51
CA GLY A 261 -7.58 5.38 25.11
C GLY A 261 -8.62 6.43 24.65
N PRO A 262 -9.88 6.29 25.06
CA PRO A 262 -11.00 7.08 24.54
C PRO A 262 -10.87 8.59 24.76
N ASN A 263 -10.10 9.02 25.76
CA ASN A 263 -9.87 10.43 26.08
C ASN A 263 -8.51 10.97 25.62
N ALA A 264 -7.72 10.15 24.91
CA ALA A 264 -6.44 10.58 24.35
C ALA A 264 -6.67 11.74 23.37
N ARG A 265 -5.82 12.76 23.43
CA ARG A 265 -5.92 13.96 22.57
C ARG A 265 -4.62 14.73 22.58
N ASN A 266 -4.28 15.40 21.48
CA ASN A 266 -3.09 16.25 21.36
C ASN A 266 -1.81 15.55 21.87
N HIS A 267 -1.63 14.27 21.49
CA HIS A 267 -0.52 13.45 21.95
C HIS A 267 -0.40 13.35 23.48
N GLN A 268 -1.53 13.40 24.21
CA GLN A 268 -1.58 13.09 25.63
C GLN A 268 -2.15 11.69 25.80
N ASN A 269 -1.44 10.88 26.58
CA ASN A 269 -1.83 9.50 26.85
C ASN A 269 -3.16 9.44 27.62
N ASP A 270 -4.04 8.54 27.19
CA ASP A 270 -5.11 7.98 28.01
C ASP A 270 -4.96 6.46 28.04
N PHE A 271 -4.80 5.90 29.24
CA PHE A 271 -4.67 4.45 29.43
C PHE A 271 -6.01 3.79 29.83
N SER A 272 -7.08 4.59 29.96
CA SER A 272 -8.40 4.05 30.26
C SER A 272 -8.97 3.27 29.08
N VAL A 273 -9.89 2.35 29.35
CA VAL A 273 -10.72 1.70 28.33
C VAL A 273 -12.17 2.17 28.48
N PRO A 274 -12.99 2.10 27.40
CA PRO A 274 -14.42 2.35 27.50
C PRO A 274 -15.07 1.55 28.64
N ALA A 275 -16.11 2.09 29.26
CA ALA A 275 -16.71 1.51 30.46
C ALA A 275 -17.18 0.06 30.23
N GLU A 276 -17.74 -0.22 29.06
CA GLU A 276 -18.17 -1.55 28.63
C GLU A 276 -17.03 -2.58 28.50
N CYS A 277 -15.77 -2.12 28.47
CA CYS A 277 -14.58 -2.98 28.36
C CYS A 277 -13.80 -3.12 29.67
N LYS A 278 -14.25 -2.47 30.77
CA LYS A 278 -13.60 -2.50 32.09
C LYS A 278 -13.80 -3.83 32.81
N ASP A 279 -14.98 -4.44 32.64
CA ASP A 279 -15.27 -5.73 33.23
C ASP A 279 -14.91 -6.81 32.21
N GLY A 280 -14.07 -7.76 32.61
CA GLY A 280 -13.73 -8.94 31.83
C GLY A 280 -14.91 -9.91 31.66
N ALA A 281 -16.13 -9.39 31.39
CA ALA A 281 -17.25 -10.17 30.95
C ALA A 281 -16.89 -10.78 29.60
N VAL A 282 -16.28 -11.97 29.68
CA VAL A 282 -16.28 -12.95 28.59
C VAL A 282 -17.75 -13.10 28.19
N PRO A 283 -18.16 -12.72 26.97
CA PRO A 283 -19.46 -13.11 26.49
C PRO A 283 -19.54 -14.64 26.59
N SER A 284 -20.54 -15.13 27.30
CA SER A 284 -20.82 -16.56 27.41
C SER A 284 -20.91 -17.16 26.00
N SER A 285 -19.94 -18.01 25.66
CA SER A 285 -19.81 -18.74 24.39
C SER A 285 -19.60 -17.85 23.14
N PRO A 286 -18.66 -18.21 22.24
CA PRO A 286 -18.57 -17.52 20.96
C PRO A 286 -19.87 -17.78 20.20
N ALA A 287 -20.63 -16.72 19.90
CA ALA A 287 -21.49 -16.77 18.74
C ALA A 287 -20.59 -17.09 17.52
N PRO A 288 -21.06 -17.90 16.55
CA PRO A 288 -20.29 -18.15 15.34
C PRO A 288 -19.84 -16.82 14.77
N VAL A 289 -18.53 -16.61 14.63
CA VAL A 289 -17.98 -15.44 13.95
C VAL A 289 -18.56 -15.47 12.54
N PRO A 290 -19.42 -14.52 12.15
CA PRO A 290 -19.99 -14.51 10.81
C PRO A 290 -18.87 -14.40 9.79
N ALA A 291 -19.03 -15.02 8.62
CA ALA A 291 -18.10 -14.79 7.52
C ALA A 291 -18.00 -13.27 7.27
N PRO A 292 -16.79 -12.73 7.07
CA PRO A 292 -16.59 -11.29 6.94
C PRO A 292 -17.46 -10.74 5.81
N ALA A 293 -18.31 -9.77 6.14
CA ALA A 293 -19.04 -9.02 5.13
C ALA A 293 -18.05 -8.19 4.29
N PRO A 294 -18.26 -8.06 2.97
CA PRO A 294 -17.48 -7.13 2.15
C PRO A 294 -17.64 -5.72 2.72
N ILE A 295 -16.54 -4.98 2.91
CA ILE A 295 -16.66 -3.53 3.12
C ILE A 295 -17.32 -2.95 1.86
N PRO A 296 -18.36 -2.10 1.98
CA PRO A 296 -18.81 -1.31 0.84
C PRO A 296 -17.66 -0.39 0.41
N SER A 297 -16.99 -0.72 -0.69
CA SER A 297 -16.11 0.25 -1.36
C SER A 297 -16.91 1.52 -1.58
N LYS A 298 -16.35 2.68 -1.22
CA LYS A 298 -16.87 3.98 -1.67
C LYS A 298 -16.76 4.02 -3.19
N THR A 299 -17.77 3.52 -3.89
CA THR A 299 -17.92 3.72 -5.33
C THR A 299 -18.03 5.21 -5.57
N THR A 300 -16.96 5.81 -6.08
CA THR A 300 -17.04 7.12 -6.72
C THR A 300 -17.90 6.97 -7.97
N ALA A 301 -18.82 7.92 -8.13
CA ALA A 301 -19.88 7.89 -9.12
C ALA A 301 -19.36 7.71 -10.56
N ASN A 302 -20.11 6.92 -11.32
CA ASN A 302 -19.94 6.66 -12.75
C ASN A 302 -19.97 7.97 -13.57
N PRO A 303 -19.17 8.13 -14.65
CA PRO A 303 -19.21 9.32 -15.48
C PRO A 303 -20.44 9.28 -16.40
N ASN A 304 -21.17 10.39 -16.42
CA ASN A 304 -22.04 10.93 -17.48
C ASN A 304 -22.80 9.94 -18.41
N PRO A 305 -24.15 9.96 -18.47
CA PRO A 305 -24.89 9.12 -19.39
C PRO A 305 -24.67 9.55 -20.85
N ARG A 306 -24.09 8.64 -21.63
CA ARG A 306 -24.03 8.71 -23.09
C ARG A 306 -25.46 8.73 -23.64
N LYS A 307 -25.83 9.82 -24.34
CA LYS A 307 -27.08 9.93 -25.11
C LYS A 307 -27.20 8.74 -26.07
N THR A 308 -28.16 7.86 -25.80
CA THR A 308 -28.66 6.85 -26.73
C THR A 308 -29.74 7.49 -27.61
N THR A 309 -29.47 7.58 -28.90
CA THR A 309 -30.49 7.88 -29.92
C THR A 309 -31.27 6.59 -30.21
N ASN A 310 -32.58 6.59 -29.96
CA ASN A 310 -33.49 5.52 -30.33
C ASN A 310 -33.72 5.48 -31.85
N PRO A 311 -33.56 4.33 -32.53
CA PRO A 311 -34.11 4.12 -33.87
C PRO A 311 -35.58 3.63 -33.78
N GLY A 312 -36.47 4.27 -34.53
CA GLY A 312 -37.91 3.95 -34.60
C GLY A 312 -38.25 2.59 -35.22
N PRO A 313 -39.53 2.17 -35.13
CA PRO A 313 -39.93 0.76 -35.27
C PRO A 313 -39.99 0.24 -36.72
N LYS A 314 -39.67 -1.05 -36.85
CA LYS A 314 -39.67 -1.85 -38.09
C LYS A 314 -41.10 -2.10 -38.61
N ARG A 315 -41.30 -1.94 -39.93
CA ARG A 315 -42.47 -2.43 -40.68
C ARG A 315 -42.07 -3.67 -41.52
N THR A 316 -42.90 -4.72 -41.46
CA THR A 316 -42.79 -5.97 -42.22
C THR A 316 -43.81 -6.01 -43.38
N GLY A 317 -43.41 -6.50 -44.56
CA GLY A 317 -44.34 -6.82 -45.66
C GLY A 317 -43.71 -7.45 -46.92
N ARG A 318 -43.93 -8.77 -47.08
CA ARG A 318 -44.08 -9.68 -48.27
C ARG A 318 -43.25 -9.54 -49.60
N PRO A 319 -43.16 -10.62 -50.45
CA PRO A 319 -41.95 -10.96 -51.24
C PRO A 319 -42.07 -11.07 -52.79
N LYS A 320 -40.90 -10.88 -53.46
CA LYS A 320 -40.32 -11.42 -54.74
C LYS A 320 -41.06 -11.27 -56.10
N PRO A 321 -40.33 -10.99 -57.21
CA PRO A 321 -39.79 -12.08 -58.07
C PRO A 321 -38.36 -11.87 -58.65
N LYS A 322 -37.79 -12.98 -59.17
CA LYS A 322 -36.44 -13.18 -59.78
C LYS A 322 -36.31 -12.60 -61.21
N ARG A 323 -35.07 -12.23 -61.61
CA ARG A 323 -34.37 -12.32 -62.93
C ARG A 323 -33.27 -11.24 -62.97
N THR A 324 -32.09 -11.29 -63.60
CA THR A 324 -31.30 -12.20 -64.45
C THR A 324 -29.89 -11.58 -64.53
N GLY A 325 -28.83 -12.39 -64.70
CA GLY A 325 -27.44 -11.91 -64.67
C GLY A 325 -27.01 -11.08 -65.88
N ARG A 326 -26.00 -10.21 -65.69
CA ARG A 326 -25.16 -9.58 -66.71
C ARG A 326 -23.73 -9.34 -66.18
N PRO A 327 -22.71 -9.20 -67.04
CA PRO A 327 -21.33 -9.67 -66.78
C PRO A 327 -20.38 -8.57 -66.28
N LYS A 328 -19.27 -9.01 -65.67
CA LYS A 328 -18.15 -8.18 -65.20
C LYS A 328 -17.33 -7.57 -66.36
N PRO A 329 -16.93 -6.28 -66.30
CA PRO A 329 -16.00 -5.72 -67.27
C PRO A 329 -14.52 -5.95 -66.85
N LYS A 330 -13.71 -6.32 -67.85
CA LYS A 330 -12.24 -6.45 -67.83
C LYS A 330 -11.58 -5.07 -67.69
N ARG A 331 -10.53 -4.97 -66.86
CA ARG A 331 -9.61 -3.80 -66.81
C ARG A 331 -8.43 -4.02 -67.75
N THR A 332 -8.31 -3.18 -68.77
CA THR A 332 -7.14 -3.04 -69.64
C THR A 332 -6.14 -2.03 -69.06
N GLY A 333 -4.85 -2.33 -69.15
CA GLY A 333 -3.75 -1.51 -68.62
C GLY A 333 -3.28 -0.37 -69.55
N ARG A 334 -2.54 0.59 -68.97
CA ARG A 334 -1.65 1.54 -69.65
C ARG A 334 -0.66 2.19 -68.63
N PRO A 335 0.42 2.87 -69.05
CA PRO A 335 1.80 2.44 -68.81
C PRO A 335 2.62 3.34 -67.83
N LYS A 336 3.76 2.82 -67.36
CA LYS A 336 4.73 3.46 -66.44
C LYS A 336 5.41 4.70 -67.05
N PRO A 337 5.60 5.81 -66.29
CA PRO A 337 6.55 6.87 -66.63
C PRO A 337 7.95 6.63 -66.03
N LYS A 338 8.95 7.11 -66.78
CA LYS A 338 10.40 6.98 -66.60
C LYS A 338 10.96 7.81 -65.43
N ARG A 339 12.04 7.30 -64.83
CA ARG A 339 12.93 8.01 -63.88
C ARG A 339 13.73 9.11 -64.61
N THR A 340 13.66 10.33 -64.10
CA THR A 340 14.64 11.40 -64.37
C THR A 340 15.40 11.71 -63.09
N GLY A 341 16.72 11.86 -63.23
CA GLY A 341 17.68 11.97 -62.13
C GLY A 341 17.64 13.32 -61.41
N ARG A 342 17.92 13.30 -60.11
CA ARG A 342 18.11 14.49 -59.28
C ARG A 342 19.58 14.55 -58.79
N PRO A 343 20.21 15.74 -58.72
CA PRO A 343 21.67 15.84 -58.53
C PRO A 343 22.12 15.56 -57.09
N LYS A 344 23.35 15.03 -56.94
CA LYS A 344 24.04 14.83 -55.64
C LYS A 344 24.50 16.19 -55.05
N PRO A 345 24.37 16.43 -53.73
CA PRO A 345 25.06 17.55 -53.08
C PRO A 345 26.55 17.26 -52.89
N LYS A 346 27.38 18.26 -53.19
CA LYS A 346 28.84 18.28 -53.04
C LYS A 346 29.26 18.29 -51.56
N ARG A 347 30.33 17.54 -51.23
CA ARG A 347 31.04 17.59 -49.95
C ARG A 347 31.73 18.95 -49.78
N THR A 348 31.43 19.67 -48.70
CA THR A 348 32.23 20.78 -48.19
C THR A 348 32.93 20.37 -46.88
N ARG A 349 34.16 20.86 -46.72
CA ARG A 349 35.13 20.50 -45.67
C ARG A 349 34.68 21.02 -44.29
N LYS A 350 34.88 20.20 -43.25
CA LYS A 350 34.68 20.52 -41.82
C LYS A 350 35.57 21.69 -41.37
N PRO A 351 35.07 22.64 -40.56
CA PRO A 351 35.91 23.51 -39.74
C PRO A 351 36.35 22.77 -38.46
N LYS A 352 37.56 23.10 -37.99
CA LYS A 352 38.21 22.61 -36.76
C LYS A 352 37.37 22.97 -35.53
N ARG A 353 37.25 22.02 -34.58
CA ARG A 353 36.70 22.23 -33.24
C ARG A 353 37.56 23.24 -32.47
N THR A 354 36.96 24.34 -32.04
CA THR A 354 37.49 25.20 -30.97
C THR A 354 36.93 24.72 -29.63
N ASN A 355 37.80 24.72 -28.61
CA ASN A 355 37.48 24.35 -27.24
C ASN A 355 36.39 25.26 -26.66
N ARG A 356 35.31 24.67 -26.16
CA ARG A 356 34.39 25.32 -25.21
C ARG A 356 34.38 24.55 -23.89
N PRO A 357 34.33 25.23 -22.73
CA PRO A 357 34.45 24.60 -21.41
C PRO A 357 33.21 23.79 -21.06
N ARG A 358 33.39 22.74 -20.24
CA ARG A 358 32.31 21.96 -19.61
C ARG A 358 31.37 22.88 -18.82
N PRO A 359 30.04 22.66 -18.83
CA PRO A 359 29.17 23.28 -17.83
C PRO A 359 29.55 22.77 -16.45
N GLY A 360 29.74 23.70 -15.52
CA GLY A 360 30.07 23.43 -14.12
C GLY A 360 28.95 22.69 -13.40
N ARG A 361 29.34 22.02 -12.32
CA ARG A 361 28.48 21.35 -11.33
C ARG A 361 27.46 22.37 -10.79
N PRO A 362 26.15 22.04 -10.70
CA PRO A 362 25.21 22.93 -10.02
C PRO A 362 25.55 23.00 -8.53
N GLU A 363 25.54 24.21 -7.98
CA GLU A 363 25.67 24.48 -6.54
C GLU A 363 24.48 23.90 -5.75
N PRO A 364 24.67 23.48 -4.49
CA PRO A 364 23.61 22.91 -3.68
C PRO A 364 22.72 24.03 -3.12
N GLY A 365 21.42 23.99 -3.40
CA GLY A 365 20.47 24.85 -2.69
C GLY A 365 19.26 25.36 -3.46
N GLN A 366 18.54 24.48 -4.18
CA GLN A 366 17.14 24.72 -4.57
C GLN A 366 16.51 23.40 -5.03
N CYS A 367 15.83 22.71 -4.11
CA CYS A 367 14.95 21.59 -4.45
C CYS A 367 13.50 22.08 -4.51
N ASP A 368 12.82 21.69 -5.59
CA ASP A 368 11.39 21.86 -5.81
C ASP A 368 10.59 21.16 -4.68
N PRO A 369 9.69 21.87 -3.97
CA PRO A 369 8.91 21.31 -2.87
C PRO A 369 7.95 20.17 -3.28
N ASN A 370 7.81 19.87 -4.57
CA ASN A 370 6.99 18.76 -5.06
C ASN A 370 7.75 17.45 -5.31
N ASN A 371 9.05 17.37 -4.98
CA ASN A 371 9.85 16.16 -5.21
C ASN A 371 9.90 15.24 -3.97
N ILE A 372 9.31 14.06 -4.10
CA ILE A 372 9.18 12.98 -3.09
C ILE A 372 10.53 12.47 -2.54
N CYS A 373 11.65 12.82 -3.16
CA CYS A 373 12.98 12.39 -2.72
C CYS A 373 13.53 13.07 -1.45
N CYS A 374 12.90 14.13 -0.93
CA CYS A 374 13.45 14.91 0.20
C CYS A 374 12.90 14.58 1.59
N LEU A 375 11.99 13.61 1.75
CA LEU A 375 11.55 13.16 3.09
C LEU A 375 12.26 11.89 3.58
N PHE A 376 13.16 11.32 2.77
CA PHE A 376 13.79 10.01 3.04
C PHE A 376 15.23 10.10 3.56
N ILE A 377 15.65 11.26 4.04
CA ILE A 377 17.04 11.46 4.43
C ILE A 377 17.04 12.06 5.83
N GLY A 378 17.25 11.21 6.84
CA GLY A 378 17.72 11.60 8.17
C GLY A 378 19.15 12.18 8.12
N ILE A 379 19.36 13.18 7.27
CA ILE A 379 20.52 14.06 7.27
C ILE A 379 19.92 15.46 7.47
N ASN A 380 20.27 16.10 8.58
CA ASN A 380 19.97 17.51 8.83
C ASN A 380 20.16 18.34 7.55
N CYS A 381 19.11 19.07 7.14
CA CYS A 381 19.28 20.18 6.20
C CYS A 381 20.13 21.29 6.82
#